data_AF-A0A181C5R0-F1
#
_entry.id   AF-A0A181C5R0-F1
#
_cell.length_a   1.000
_cell.length_b   1.000
_cell.length_c   1.000
_cell.angle_alpha   90.00
_cell.angle_beta   90.00
_cell.angle_gamma   90.00
#
_symmetry.space_group_name_H-M   'P 1'
#
loop_
_entity.id
_entity.type
_entity.pdbx_description
1 polymer ?
#
loop_
_entity_poly.entity_id
_entity_poly.type
_entity_poly.pdbx_seq_one_letter_code
_entity_poly.pdbx_strand_id
1 'polypeptide(L)'
;MTVILHRIMFLCNFDLHRSLFWEANLAALPNQHRLTAEQSAIVILYVIDHYRREKGKDITRLRFSKATMRKLCIRRNLHESFAAEVIVELAEWGWTMFPAGDDFALIQTSVLSSWLRLGSKRVAAERKRLRSGDFKVLQEMLKKIDLPPLEDEDDD
;
A
#
# COMPACT_ATOMS: atom_id res chain seq x y z
N MET A 1 -30.32 -10.47 22.28
CA MET A 1 -29.82 -9.76 21.07
C MET A 1 -28.36 -10.20 20.84
N THR A 2 -27.97 -11.35 20.32
CA THR A 2 -28.57 -12.38 19.44
C THR A 2 -28.76 -11.98 17.98
N VAL A 3 -27.88 -11.17 17.37
CA VAL A 3 -27.76 -11.08 15.89
C VAL A 3 -26.34 -10.68 15.42
N ILE A 4 -25.24 -11.20 15.98
CA ILE A 4 -23.89 -11.08 15.35
C ILE A 4 -23.05 -12.33 15.59
N LEU A 5 -23.61 -13.53 15.37
CA LEU A 5 -22.89 -14.80 15.58
C LEU A 5 -23.15 -15.86 14.50
N HIS A 6 -23.69 -15.48 13.33
CA HIS A 6 -24.04 -16.44 12.27
C HIS A 6 -23.26 -16.27 10.95
N ARG A 7 -22.04 -15.70 10.99
CA ARG A 7 -21.22 -15.55 9.77
C ARG A 7 -19.73 -15.87 9.91
N ILE A 8 -19.33 -16.59 10.96
CA ILE A 8 -17.94 -17.02 11.18
C ILE A 8 -17.97 -18.45 11.73
N MET A 9 -18.36 -19.42 10.91
CA MET A 9 -18.21 -20.83 11.29
C MET A 9 -18.36 -21.78 10.09
N PHE A 10 -17.72 -21.47 8.97
CA PHE A 10 -17.48 -22.46 7.94
C PHE A 10 -16.09 -22.22 7.36
N LEU A 11 -15.38 -23.32 7.09
CA LEU A 11 -14.01 -23.41 6.59
C LEU A 11 -12.92 -23.56 7.67
N CYS A 12 -13.11 -24.56 8.54
CA CYS A 12 -12.00 -25.42 8.94
C CYS A 12 -11.95 -26.61 7.98
N ASN A 13 -10.73 -27.09 7.70
CA ASN A 13 -10.36 -28.23 6.86
C ASN A 13 -10.54 -28.07 5.34
N PHE A 14 -9.45 -27.72 4.65
CA PHE A 14 -8.95 -28.64 3.63
C PHE A 14 -7.44 -28.53 3.45
N ASP A 15 -6.83 -29.69 3.43
CA ASP A 15 -5.43 -29.99 3.63
C ASP A 15 -4.59 -29.84 2.35
N LEU A 16 -3.27 -29.79 2.55
CA LEU A 16 -2.18 -29.72 1.59
C LEU A 16 -2.40 -30.55 0.30
N HIS A 17 -2.45 -29.92 -0.89
CA HIS A 17 -1.79 -30.40 -2.15
C HIS A 17 -2.11 -29.57 -3.43
N ARG A 18 -1.92 -28.25 -3.49
CA ARG A 18 -2.12 -27.50 -4.76
C ARG A 18 -1.11 -26.40 -5.03
N SER A 19 0.16 -26.78 -5.26
CA SER A 19 1.14 -25.90 -5.91
C SER A 19 1.10 -25.95 -7.45
N LEU A 20 0.21 -26.75 -8.07
CA LEU A 20 0.17 -26.93 -9.53
C LEU A 20 -1.21 -26.70 -10.19
N PHE A 21 -2.20 -26.17 -9.47
CA PHE A 21 -3.55 -26.01 -10.02
C PHE A 21 -3.94 -24.57 -10.40
N TRP A 22 -3.19 -23.55 -9.96
CA TRP A 22 -3.56 -22.16 -10.22
C TRP A 22 -3.01 -21.59 -11.54
N GLU A 23 -1.99 -22.22 -12.14
CA GLU A 23 -1.35 -21.68 -13.36
C GLU A 23 -2.04 -22.12 -14.67
N ALA A 24 -2.74 -23.27 -14.68
CA ALA A 24 -3.23 -23.86 -15.93
C ALA A 24 -4.67 -23.51 -16.32
N ASN A 25 -5.43 -22.75 -15.50
CA ASN A 25 -6.88 -22.63 -15.70
C ASN A 25 -7.46 -21.21 -15.52
N LEU A 26 -6.67 -20.17 -15.79
CA LEU A 26 -7.15 -18.77 -15.84
C LEU A 26 -7.45 -18.27 -17.26
N ALA A 27 -7.08 -19.02 -18.29
CA ALA A 27 -7.21 -18.62 -19.69
C ALA A 27 -8.61 -18.86 -20.29
N ALA A 28 -9.50 -19.62 -19.63
CA ALA A 28 -10.75 -20.11 -20.21
C ALA A 28 -12.03 -19.70 -19.46
N LEU A 29 -11.97 -18.77 -18.49
CA LEU A 29 -13.16 -18.30 -17.79
C LEU A 29 -13.79 -17.08 -18.52
N PRO A 30 -15.08 -17.12 -18.84
CA PRO A 30 -15.76 -16.03 -19.53
C PRO A 30 -15.77 -14.78 -18.64
N ASN A 31 -15.45 -13.63 -19.25
CA ASN A 31 -15.38 -12.28 -18.69
C ASN A 31 -14.87 -12.25 -17.23
N GLN A 32 -13.55 -12.33 -17.04
CA GLN A 32 -12.90 -12.19 -15.73
C GLN A 32 -13.57 -11.06 -14.94
N HIS A 33 -14.29 -11.42 -13.88
CA HIS A 33 -14.93 -10.46 -13.00
C HIS A 33 -13.83 -9.67 -12.31
N ARG A 34 -13.53 -8.48 -12.84
CA ARG A 34 -12.53 -7.58 -12.26
C ARG A 34 -13.06 -7.16 -10.90
N LEU A 35 -12.22 -7.29 -9.88
CA LEU A 35 -12.60 -6.84 -8.56
C LEU A 35 -12.83 -5.33 -8.56
N THR A 36 -13.84 -4.88 -7.81
CA THR A 36 -13.98 -3.48 -7.42
C THR A 36 -12.82 -3.08 -6.50
N ALA A 37 -12.69 -1.80 -6.21
CA ALA A 37 -11.66 -1.32 -5.29
C ALA A 37 -11.86 -1.91 -3.89
N GLU A 38 -13.10 -1.87 -3.37
CA GLU A 38 -13.52 -2.47 -2.10
C GLU A 38 -13.15 -3.97 -2.04
N GLN A 39 -13.55 -4.75 -3.04
CA GLN A 39 -13.24 -6.18 -3.11
C GLN A 39 -11.73 -6.43 -3.15
N SER A 40 -10.97 -5.59 -3.86
CA SER A 40 -9.51 -5.70 -3.92
C SER A 40 -8.87 -5.40 -2.57
N ALA A 41 -9.36 -4.38 -1.85
CA ALA A 41 -8.91 -4.07 -0.50
C ALA A 41 -9.16 -5.25 0.45
N ILE A 42 -10.33 -5.89 0.40
CA ILE A 42 -10.61 -7.09 1.19
C ILE A 42 -9.61 -8.22 0.90
N VAL A 43 -9.31 -8.48 -0.38
CA VAL A 43 -8.33 -9.51 -0.76
C VAL A 43 -6.93 -9.17 -0.26
N ILE A 44 -6.52 -7.91 -0.37
CA ILE A 44 -5.23 -7.43 0.14
C ILE A 44 -5.14 -7.65 1.65
N LEU A 45 -6.16 -7.21 2.40
CA LEU A 45 -6.23 -7.37 3.87
C LEU A 45 -6.21 -8.85 4.27
N TYR A 46 -6.89 -9.71 3.51
CA TYR A 46 -6.88 -11.14 3.74
C TYR A 46 -5.48 -11.75 3.58
N VAL A 47 -4.72 -11.35 2.56
CA VAL A 47 -3.33 -11.79 2.37
C VAL A 47 -2.43 -11.32 3.50
N ILE A 48 -2.61 -10.08 3.95
CA ILE A 48 -1.85 -9.52 5.09
C ILE A 48 -2.13 -10.33 6.36
N ASP A 49 -3.39 -10.59 6.68
CA ASP A 49 -3.78 -11.39 7.84
C ASP A 49 -3.28 -12.84 7.75
N HIS A 50 -3.34 -13.44 6.56
CA HIS A 50 -2.79 -14.78 6.32
C HIS A 50 -1.29 -14.82 6.63
N TYR A 51 -0.51 -13.88 6.10
CA TYR A 51 0.93 -13.81 6.38
C TYR A 51 1.21 -13.56 7.86
N ARG A 52 0.42 -12.70 8.53
CA ARG A 52 0.55 -12.40 9.96
C ARG A 52 0.41 -13.68 10.79
N ARG A 53 -0.61 -14.49 10.49
CA ARG A 53 -0.86 -15.78 11.15
C ARG A 53 0.24 -16.78 10.86
N GLU A 54 0.67 -16.89 9.60
CA GLU A 54 1.73 -17.81 9.18
C GLU A 54 3.07 -17.52 9.89
N LYS A 55 3.45 -16.24 10.01
CA LYS A 55 4.72 -15.84 10.64
C LYS A 55 4.63 -15.60 12.15
N GLY A 56 3.43 -15.60 12.73
CA GLY A 56 3.21 -15.33 14.14
C GLY A 56 3.71 -13.95 14.60
N LYS A 57 3.71 -12.96 13.70
CA LYS A 57 4.23 -11.61 13.96
C LYS A 57 3.27 -10.57 13.43
N ASP A 58 3.13 -9.48 14.18
CA ASP A 58 2.39 -8.31 13.73
C ASP A 58 3.14 -7.61 12.59
N ILE A 59 2.44 -7.43 11.47
CA ILE A 59 2.95 -6.71 10.31
C ILE A 59 2.36 -5.30 10.37
N THR A 60 3.23 -4.31 10.36
CA THR A 60 2.82 -2.90 10.34
C THR A 60 3.23 -2.19 9.06
N ARG A 61 4.16 -2.78 8.30
CA ARG A 61 4.79 -2.23 7.10
C ARG A 61 5.10 -3.36 6.14
N LEU A 62 4.77 -3.20 4.87
CA LEU A 62 5.02 -4.19 3.83
C LEU A 62 5.07 -3.53 2.44
N ARG A 63 5.58 -4.27 1.46
CA ARG A 63 5.63 -3.86 0.07
C ARG A 63 4.99 -4.95 -0.79
N PHE A 64 4.22 -4.53 -1.79
CA PHE A 64 3.76 -5.38 -2.87
C PHE A 64 4.33 -4.89 -4.19
N SER A 65 4.83 -5.81 -5.00
CA SER A 65 5.15 -5.46 -6.37
C SER A 65 3.89 -5.15 -7.18
N LYS A 66 4.03 -4.33 -8.22
CA LYS A 66 2.94 -4.06 -9.17
C LYS A 66 2.35 -5.32 -9.79
N ALA A 67 3.19 -6.33 -10.04
CA ALA A 67 2.77 -7.63 -10.53
C ALA A 67 1.87 -8.36 -9.51
N THR A 68 2.25 -8.35 -8.23
CA THR A 68 1.43 -8.93 -7.15
C THR A 68 0.11 -8.19 -7.00
N MET A 69 0.12 -6.86 -6.97
CA MET A 69 -1.11 -6.06 -6.89
C MET A 69 -2.07 -6.35 -8.04
N ARG A 70 -1.56 -6.46 -9.28
CA ARG A 70 -2.35 -6.86 -10.44
C ARG A 70 -3.02 -8.23 -10.26
N LYS A 71 -2.28 -9.21 -9.72
CA LYS A 71 -2.80 -10.56 -9.45
C LYS A 71 -3.89 -10.52 -8.37
N LEU A 72 -3.64 -9.83 -7.25
CA LEU A 72 -4.60 -9.69 -6.15
C LEU A 72 -5.91 -9.02 -6.59
N CYS A 73 -5.81 -7.99 -7.44
CA CYS A 73 -6.98 -7.26 -7.94
C CYS A 73 -7.67 -7.94 -9.14
N ILE A 74 -7.13 -9.06 -9.64
CA ILE A 74 -7.60 -9.77 -10.85
C ILE A 74 -7.67 -8.81 -12.05
N ARG A 75 -6.56 -8.07 -12.29
CA ARG A 75 -6.47 -7.06 -13.35
C ARG A 75 -5.24 -7.23 -14.22
N ARG A 76 -5.46 -7.13 -15.55
CA ARG A 76 -4.37 -7.11 -16.54
C ARG A 76 -3.50 -5.86 -16.41
N ASN A 77 -4.05 -4.74 -15.97
CA ASN A 77 -3.28 -3.54 -15.69
C ASN A 77 -3.88 -2.81 -14.50
N LEU A 78 -3.03 -2.20 -13.69
CA LEU A 78 -3.43 -1.39 -12.54
C LEU A 78 -3.28 0.08 -12.93
N HIS A 79 -4.38 0.68 -13.40
CA HIS A 79 -4.40 2.11 -13.70
C HIS A 79 -4.30 2.91 -12.40
N GLU A 80 -3.66 4.07 -12.46
CA GLU A 80 -3.47 4.95 -11.32
C GLU A 80 -4.80 5.33 -10.65
N SER A 81 -5.85 5.59 -11.43
CA SER A 81 -7.19 5.89 -10.92
C SER A 81 -7.74 4.75 -10.06
N PHE A 82 -7.58 3.50 -10.50
CA PHE A 82 -8.04 2.34 -9.74
C PHE A 82 -7.18 2.11 -8.48
N ALA A 83 -5.87 2.30 -8.58
CA ALA A 83 -5.00 2.23 -7.41
C ALA A 83 -5.41 3.27 -6.36
N ALA A 84 -5.76 4.48 -6.78
CA ALA A 84 -6.27 5.54 -5.90
C ALA A 84 -7.58 5.13 -5.20
N GLU A 85 -8.51 4.48 -5.90
CA GLU A 85 -9.72 3.94 -5.27
C GLU A 85 -9.36 2.88 -4.21
N VAL A 86 -8.44 1.96 -4.50
CA VAL A 86 -8.01 0.94 -3.52
C VAL A 86 -7.33 1.56 -2.30
N ILE A 87 -6.58 2.67 -2.47
CA ILE A 87 -6.00 3.42 -1.34
C ILE A 87 -7.11 3.92 -0.40
N VAL A 88 -8.19 4.48 -0.95
CA VAL A 88 -9.32 4.98 -0.16
C VAL A 88 -9.97 3.84 0.62
N GLU A 89 -10.24 2.73 -0.03
CA GLU A 89 -10.85 1.55 0.59
C GLU A 89 -9.98 0.99 1.71
N LEU A 90 -8.66 0.83 1.49
CA LEU A 90 -7.72 0.37 2.52
C LEU A 90 -7.64 1.32 3.73
N ALA A 91 -7.81 2.62 3.51
CA ALA A 91 -7.75 3.62 4.58
C ALA A 91 -8.88 3.43 5.59
N GLU A 92 -10.06 2.98 5.17
CA GLU A 92 -11.18 2.65 6.08
C GLU A 92 -10.83 1.51 7.04
N TRP A 93 -9.92 0.62 6.63
CA TRP A 93 -9.42 -0.50 7.44
C TRP A 93 -8.12 -0.19 8.18
N GLY A 94 -7.71 1.09 8.22
CA GLY A 94 -6.53 1.52 8.95
C GLY A 94 -5.21 1.19 8.26
N TRP A 95 -5.21 1.03 6.94
CA TRP A 95 -4.01 0.85 6.12
C TRP A 95 -3.84 2.00 5.13
N THR A 96 -2.64 2.57 5.07
CA THR A 96 -2.27 3.58 4.09
C THR A 96 -1.39 2.94 3.03
N MET A 97 -1.82 2.97 1.77
CA MET A 97 -1.04 2.51 0.62
C MET A 97 -0.53 3.71 -0.19
N PHE A 98 0.70 3.63 -0.69
CA PHE A 98 1.28 4.65 -1.58
C PHE A 98 2.27 4.02 -2.57
N PRO A 99 2.46 4.63 -3.76
CA PRO A 99 3.51 4.21 -4.70
C PRO A 99 4.90 4.34 -4.08
N ALA A 100 5.76 3.35 -4.29
CA ALA A 100 7.14 3.33 -3.86
C ALA A 100 8.02 2.78 -4.99
N GLY A 101 8.50 3.68 -5.86
CA GLY A 101 9.11 3.29 -7.14
C GLY A 101 8.07 2.61 -8.04
N ASP A 102 8.43 1.44 -8.56
CA ASP A 102 7.52 0.57 -9.33
C ASP A 102 6.59 -0.30 -8.45
N ASP A 103 6.79 -0.29 -7.14
CA ASP A 103 6.05 -1.07 -6.16
C ASP A 103 5.00 -0.23 -5.42
N PHE A 104 4.23 -0.90 -4.56
CA PHE A 104 3.31 -0.28 -3.61
C PHE A 104 3.77 -0.57 -2.19
N ALA A 105 3.97 0.48 -1.39
CA ALA A 105 4.20 0.35 0.03
C ALA A 105 2.90 0.50 0.80
N LEU A 106 2.72 -0.32 1.83
CA LEU A 106 1.59 -0.27 2.74
C LEU A 106 2.08 -0.13 4.18
N ILE A 107 1.43 0.75 4.93
CA ILE A 107 1.69 0.96 6.35
C ILE A 107 0.38 0.98 7.13
N GLN A 108 0.37 0.35 8.31
CA GLN A 108 -0.75 0.48 9.22
C GLN A 108 -0.80 1.92 9.75
N THR A 109 -1.93 2.60 9.55
CA THR A 109 -2.10 4.03 9.83
C THR A 109 -1.80 4.40 11.28
N SER A 110 -2.03 3.48 12.23
CA SER A 110 -1.70 3.66 13.65
C SER A 110 -0.21 3.94 13.88
N VAL A 111 0.68 3.38 13.06
CA VAL A 111 2.14 3.59 13.18
C VAL A 111 2.54 5.02 12.83
N LEU A 112 1.76 5.72 12.01
CA LEU A 112 2.05 7.12 11.67
C LEU A 112 1.95 8.05 12.89
N SER A 113 1.24 7.65 13.95
CA SER A 113 1.13 8.44 15.18
C SER A 113 2.46 8.58 15.93
N SER A 114 3.39 7.63 15.76
CA SER A 114 4.72 7.68 16.37
C SER A 114 5.74 8.43 15.51
N TRP A 115 5.39 8.78 14.28
CA TRP A 115 6.31 9.45 13.36
C TRP A 115 6.53 10.91 13.75
N LEU A 116 7.74 11.40 13.47
CA LEU A 116 8.08 12.80 13.73
C LEU A 116 7.19 13.73 12.90
N ARG A 117 6.38 14.54 13.58
CA ARG A 117 5.60 15.60 12.92
C ARG A 117 6.48 16.83 12.66
N LEU A 118 6.81 17.05 11.39
CA LEU A 118 7.50 18.27 10.97
C LEU A 118 6.51 19.43 10.80
N GLY A 119 6.85 20.56 11.40
CA GLY A 119 6.08 21.81 11.31
C GLY A 119 6.81 22.84 10.44
N SER A 120 6.04 23.62 9.68
CA SER A 120 6.55 24.63 8.73
C SER A 120 7.21 25.86 9.38
N LYS A 121 7.21 25.96 10.72
CA LYS A 121 7.89 27.05 11.46
C LYS A 121 9.41 27.07 11.22
N ARG A 122 10.01 25.91 10.94
CA ARG A 122 11.46 25.76 10.69
C ARG A 122 11.96 26.54 9.47
N VAL A 123 11.05 26.87 8.54
CA VAL A 123 11.35 27.62 7.31
C VAL A 123 10.49 28.88 7.20
N ALA A 124 10.07 29.45 8.34
CA ALA A 124 9.13 30.58 8.35
C ALA A 124 9.71 31.84 7.68
N ALA A 125 11.00 32.11 7.87
CA ALA A 125 11.69 33.26 7.31
C ALA A 125 11.81 33.16 5.78
N GLU A 126 12.26 32.00 5.29
CA GLU A 126 12.37 31.66 3.87
C GLU A 126 11.00 31.73 3.20
N ARG A 127 9.96 31.16 3.84
CA ARG A 127 8.58 31.25 3.34
C ARG A 127 8.04 32.68 3.24
N LYS A 128 8.47 33.58 4.14
CA LYS A 128 8.09 35.00 4.07
C LYS A 128 8.74 35.68 2.86
N ARG A 129 10.01 35.40 2.61
CA ARG A 129 10.77 35.89 1.44
C ARG A 129 10.22 35.35 0.12
N LEU A 130 9.89 34.06 0.06
CA LEU A 130 9.24 33.45 -1.10
C LEU A 130 7.90 34.13 -1.42
N ARG A 131 7.10 34.45 -0.40
CA ARG A 131 5.83 35.17 -0.58
C ARG A 131 6.00 36.59 -1.10
N SER A 132 7.12 37.26 -0.81
CA SER A 132 7.41 38.58 -1.36
C SER A 132 8.04 38.53 -2.76
N GLY A 133 8.16 37.34 -3.37
CA GLY A 133 8.75 37.16 -4.71
C GLY A 133 10.28 37.07 -4.73
N ASP A 134 10.94 36.98 -3.58
CA ASP A 134 12.39 36.77 -3.51
C ASP A 134 12.72 35.29 -3.71
N PHE A 135 12.86 34.87 -4.97
CA PHE A 135 13.20 33.49 -5.34
C PHE A 135 14.70 33.17 -5.22
N LYS A 136 15.57 34.15 -4.93
CA LYS A 136 17.01 33.89 -4.70
C LYS A 136 17.22 33.00 -3.48
N VAL A 137 16.31 33.07 -2.51
CA VAL A 137 16.31 32.22 -1.31
C VAL A 137 16.28 30.71 -1.65
N LEU A 138 15.74 30.29 -2.80
CA LEU A 138 15.75 28.88 -3.19
C LEU A 138 17.18 28.36 -3.41
N GLN A 139 18.04 29.16 -4.02
CA GLN A 139 19.45 28.80 -4.23
C GLN A 139 20.22 28.79 -2.90
N GLU A 140 19.88 29.71 -1.98
CA GLU A 140 20.43 29.70 -0.62
C GLU A 140 20.00 28.44 0.15
N MET A 141 18.74 28.03 0.02
CA MET A 141 18.21 26.81 0.63
C MET A 141 18.91 25.57 0.06
N LEU A 142 19.01 25.46 -1.27
CA LEU A 142 19.63 24.30 -1.94
C LEU A 142 21.07 24.07 -1.47
N LYS A 143 21.86 25.14 -1.32
CA LYS A 143 23.24 25.06 -0.81
C LYS A 143 23.36 24.57 0.63
N LYS A 144 22.28 24.64 1.41
CA LYS A 144 22.22 24.19 2.81
C LYS A 144 21.63 22.80 2.96
N ILE A 145 21.06 22.22 1.90
CA ILE A 145 20.52 20.86 1.93
C ILE A 145 21.72 19.91 1.91
N ASP A 146 21.88 19.20 3.01
CA ASP A 146 22.83 18.10 3.15
C ASP A 146 22.00 16.83 3.40
N LEU A 147 21.61 16.18 2.31
CA LEU A 147 20.87 14.92 2.35
C LEU A 147 21.83 13.79 1.99
N PRO A 148 21.65 12.60 2.59
CA PRO A 148 22.41 11.44 2.16
C PRO A 148 22.21 11.20 0.65
N PRO A 149 23.23 10.67 -0.05
CA PRO A 149 23.09 10.29 -1.44
C PRO A 149 21.92 9.30 -1.58
N LEU A 150 21.23 9.35 -2.73
CA LEU A 150 20.27 8.30 -3.07
C LEU A 150 21.06 7.00 -3.20
N GLU A 151 20.64 5.96 -2.48
CA GLU A 151 21.16 4.60 -2.70
C GLU A 151 20.75 4.20 -4.12
N ASP A 152 21.71 3.92 -4.98
CA ASP A 152 21.44 3.32 -6.28
C ASP A 152 20.87 1.92 -6.02
N GLU A 153 19.69 1.60 -6.57
CA GLU A 153 19.16 0.24 -6.51
C GLU A 153 20.16 -0.67 -7.22
N ASP A 154 20.84 -1.54 -6.47
CA ASP A 154 21.66 -2.60 -7.04
C ASP A 154 20.79 -3.41 -8.03
N ASP A 155 21.17 -3.40 -9.31
CA ASP A 155 20.58 -4.20 -10.38
C ASP A 155 20.79 -5.71 -10.07
N ASP A 156 19.91 -6.32 -9.27
CA ASP A 156 19.79 -7.77 -9.06
C ASP A 156 18.75 -8.41 -10.01
#